data_AF-X1DXR1-F1
#
_entry.id   AF-X1DXR1-F1
#
_cell.length_a   1.000
_cell.length_b   1.000
_cell.length_c   1.000
_cell.angle_alpha   90.00
_cell.angle_beta   90.00
_cell.angle_gamma   90.00
#
_symmetry.space_group_name_H-M   'P 1'
#
loop_
_entity.id
_entity.type
_entity.pdbx_description
1 polymer ?
#
loop_
_entity_poly.entity_id
_entity_poly.type
_entity_poly.pdbx_seq_one_letter_code
_entity_poly.pdbx_strand_id
1 'polypeptide(L)'
;AESGAMVTLLDGEPYPGGGTWRHSIDCSVPRKAKRWFNRLDKVGVSLRTSETVVDITGCSVQVQREQGGLDSIAFDKLILATGAHELFLPFPGWTLPNVMGVGGAQALLKAGMPVKRLRV
;
A
#
# COMPACT_ATOMS: atom_id res chain seq x y z
N ALA A 1 -10.43 12.26 -10.35
CA ALA A 1 -10.47 11.39 -11.54
C ALA A 1 -11.82 11.50 -12.28
N GLU A 2 -12.97 11.54 -11.58
CA GLU A 2 -14.29 11.70 -12.23
C GLU A 2 -14.50 13.06 -12.93
N SER A 3 -13.64 14.05 -12.67
CA SER A 3 -13.65 15.38 -13.31
C SER A 3 -13.00 15.42 -14.70
N GLY A 4 -12.58 14.29 -15.27
CA GLY A 4 -11.96 14.22 -16.60
C GLY A 4 -10.47 14.60 -16.67
N ALA A 5 -9.84 14.91 -15.52
CA ALA A 5 -8.41 15.14 -15.46
C ALA A 5 -7.63 13.82 -15.66
N MET A 6 -6.45 13.91 -16.30
CA MET A 6 -5.51 12.80 -16.35
C MET A 6 -4.96 12.52 -14.95
N VAL A 7 -5.15 11.31 -14.45
CA VAL A 7 -4.70 10.91 -13.11
C VAL A 7 -3.89 9.64 -13.22
N THR A 8 -2.71 9.67 -12.60
CA THR A 8 -1.86 8.49 -12.37
C THR A 8 -1.87 8.16 -10.89
N LEU A 9 -2.14 6.91 -10.54
CA LEU A 9 -2.01 6.38 -9.19
C LEU A 9 -0.79 5.47 -9.14
N LEU A 10 0.17 5.82 -8.30
CA LEU A 10 1.37 5.04 -8.03
C LEU A 10 1.22 4.32 -6.69
N ASP A 11 1.49 3.04 -6.66
CA ASP A 11 1.52 2.23 -5.44
C ASP A 11 2.69 1.24 -5.49
N GLY A 12 3.41 1.12 -4.38
CA GLY A 12 4.53 0.17 -4.26
C GLY A 12 4.06 -1.27 -4.10
N GLU A 13 2.81 -1.50 -3.70
CA GLU A 13 2.24 -2.83 -3.54
C GLU A 13 1.68 -3.36 -4.88
N PRO A 14 1.66 -4.70 -5.09
CA PRO A 14 1.10 -5.30 -6.31
C PRO A 14 -0.42 -5.07 -6.49
N TYR A 15 -1.14 -4.81 -5.40
CA TYR A 15 -2.58 -4.61 -5.40
C TYR A 15 -2.99 -3.37 -4.61
N PRO A 16 -3.99 -2.61 -5.09
CA PRO A 16 -4.49 -1.45 -4.37
C PRO A 16 -5.18 -1.85 -3.06
N GLY A 17 -5.16 -0.96 -2.07
CA GLY A 17 -5.89 -1.13 -0.81
C GLY A 17 -5.11 -0.77 0.45
N GLY A 18 -3.79 -0.58 0.32
CA GLY A 18 -2.88 -0.20 1.41
C GLY A 18 -3.00 -1.10 2.63
N GLY A 19 -2.61 -0.60 3.81
CA GLY A 19 -2.68 -1.39 5.06
C GLY A 19 -4.10 -1.83 5.47
N THR A 20 -5.14 -1.09 5.05
CA THR A 20 -6.52 -1.37 5.47
C THR A 20 -7.11 -2.57 4.74
N TRP A 21 -7.05 -2.57 3.41
CA TRP A 21 -7.61 -3.62 2.56
C TRP A 21 -6.56 -4.52 1.93
N ARG A 22 -5.31 -4.52 2.45
CA ARG A 22 -4.23 -5.43 2.04
C ARG A 22 -4.75 -6.83 1.76
N HIS A 23 -4.47 -7.31 0.56
CA HIS A 23 -4.92 -8.60 0.07
C HIS A 23 -3.92 -9.17 -0.95
N SER A 24 -4.02 -10.48 -1.19
CA SER A 24 -3.37 -11.19 -2.29
C SER A 24 -4.42 -11.79 -3.23
N ILE A 25 -3.99 -12.48 -4.29
CA ILE A 25 -4.86 -13.09 -5.31
C ILE A 25 -5.91 -14.04 -4.71
N ASP A 26 -5.56 -14.75 -3.63
CA ASP A 26 -6.41 -15.77 -3.01
C ASP A 26 -7.27 -15.22 -1.85
N CYS A 27 -7.22 -13.91 -1.58
CA CYS A 27 -7.89 -13.31 -0.43
C CYS A 27 -9.17 -12.56 -0.84
N SER A 28 -10.30 -12.90 -0.20
CA SER A 28 -11.54 -12.16 -0.40
C SER A 28 -11.47 -10.76 0.21
N VAL A 29 -11.63 -9.71 -0.60
CA VAL A 29 -11.72 -8.33 -0.10
C VAL A 29 -13.14 -7.98 0.39
N PRO A 30 -13.30 -7.15 1.45
CA PRO A 30 -14.62 -6.75 1.95
C PRO A 30 -15.46 -6.01 0.88
N ARG A 31 -16.80 -6.11 0.97
CA ARG A 31 -17.73 -5.46 0.01
C ARG A 31 -17.47 -3.96 -0.17
N LYS A 32 -17.08 -3.27 0.92
CA LYS A 32 -16.75 -1.84 0.89
C LYS A 32 -15.52 -1.56 0.01
N ALA A 33 -14.49 -2.41 0.06
CA ALA A 33 -13.29 -2.29 -0.78
C ALA A 33 -13.62 -2.56 -2.25
N LYS A 34 -14.38 -3.64 -2.53
CA LYS A 34 -14.84 -3.98 -3.90
C LYS A 34 -15.54 -2.81 -4.58
N ARG A 35 -16.38 -2.07 -3.85
CA ARG A 35 -17.05 -0.87 -4.39
C ARG A 35 -16.06 0.17 -4.90
N TRP A 36 -14.96 0.41 -4.19
CA TRP A 36 -13.96 1.40 -4.57
C TRP A 36 -13.08 0.93 -5.72
N PHE A 37 -12.64 -0.34 -5.71
CA PHE A 37 -11.89 -0.92 -6.83
C PHE A 37 -12.69 -0.87 -8.13
N ASN A 38 -13.97 -1.28 -8.09
CA ASN A 38 -14.85 -1.17 -9.26
C ASN A 38 -15.07 0.27 -9.74
N ARG A 39 -14.94 1.27 -8.87
CA ARG A 39 -14.98 2.69 -9.28
C ARG A 39 -13.66 3.10 -9.92
N LEU A 40 -12.53 2.69 -9.36
CA LEU A 40 -11.21 2.97 -9.90
C LEU A 40 -11.10 2.46 -11.34
N ASP A 41 -11.53 1.22 -11.59
CA ASP A 41 -11.52 0.59 -12.92
C ASP A 41 -12.38 1.36 -13.94
N LYS A 42 -13.49 1.95 -13.51
CA LYS A 42 -14.42 2.66 -14.40
C LYS A 42 -13.97 4.06 -14.79
N VAL A 43 -13.16 4.70 -13.95
CA VAL A 43 -12.82 6.12 -14.14
C VAL A 43 -11.56 6.30 -15.01
N GLY A 44 -10.88 5.21 -15.38
CA GLY A 44 -9.76 5.24 -16.33
C GLY A 44 -8.50 5.90 -15.76
N VAL A 45 -8.25 5.73 -14.47
CA VAL A 45 -6.98 6.15 -13.84
C VAL A 45 -5.84 5.28 -14.34
N SER A 46 -4.69 5.88 -14.68
CA SER A 46 -3.48 5.11 -14.99
C SER A 46 -2.92 4.56 -13.67
N LEU A 47 -3.14 3.27 -13.42
CA LEU A 47 -2.67 2.59 -12.22
C LEU A 47 -1.29 1.96 -12.50
N ARG A 48 -0.26 2.39 -11.77
CA ARG A 48 1.08 1.76 -11.77
C ARG A 48 1.34 1.19 -10.38
N THR A 49 1.32 -0.14 -10.29
CA THR A 49 1.58 -0.93 -9.08
C THR A 49 2.98 -1.54 -9.14
N SER A 50 3.48 -2.08 -8.02
CA SER A 50 4.87 -2.58 -7.94
C SER A 50 5.91 -1.50 -8.29
N GLU A 51 5.60 -0.25 -8.00
CA GLU A 51 6.44 0.90 -8.31
C GLU A 51 6.54 1.84 -7.11
N THR A 52 7.75 2.05 -6.62
CA THR A 52 8.00 2.85 -5.42
C THR A 52 8.46 4.24 -5.79
N VAL A 53 7.75 5.26 -5.32
CA VAL A 53 8.24 6.65 -5.37
C VAL A 53 9.37 6.79 -4.35
N VAL A 54 10.58 7.13 -4.80
CA VAL A 54 11.78 7.24 -3.96
C VAL A 54 12.16 8.69 -3.67
N ASP A 55 11.77 9.62 -4.54
CA ASP A 55 12.05 11.05 -4.37
C ASP A 55 11.03 11.93 -5.12
N ILE A 56 10.97 13.21 -4.73
CA ILE A 56 10.20 14.25 -5.41
C ILE A 56 11.14 15.42 -5.71
N THR A 57 11.44 15.64 -6.98
CA THR A 57 12.33 16.71 -7.44
C THR A 57 11.57 17.69 -8.30
N GLY A 58 11.42 18.94 -7.83
CA GLY A 58 10.61 19.96 -8.51
C GLY A 58 9.16 19.49 -8.70
N CYS A 59 8.67 19.50 -9.94
CA CYS A 59 7.34 19.01 -10.31
C CYS A 59 7.38 17.60 -10.90
N SER A 60 8.30 16.75 -10.42
CA SER A 60 8.42 15.36 -10.86
C SER A 60 8.62 14.40 -9.69
N VAL A 61 8.06 13.20 -9.80
CA VAL A 61 8.33 12.09 -8.87
C VAL A 61 9.32 11.12 -9.51
N GLN A 62 10.32 10.69 -8.75
CA GLN A 62 11.28 9.66 -9.14
C GLN A 62 10.74 8.30 -8.68
N VAL A 63 10.59 7.38 -9.62
CA VAL A 63 9.91 6.10 -9.41
C VAL A 63 10.86 4.95 -9.72
N GLN A 64 11.06 4.07 -8.76
CA GLN A 64 11.80 2.83 -8.94
C GLN A 64 10.83 1.68 -9.23
N ARG A 65 11.09 0.93 -10.29
CA ARG A 65 10.30 -0.26 -10.65
C ARG A 65 10.85 -1.49 -9.94
N GLU A 66 9.98 -2.44 -9.59
CA GLU A 66 10.37 -3.70 -8.93
C GLU A 66 11.41 -4.49 -9.75
N GLN A 67 11.29 -4.52 -11.08
CA GLN A 67 12.25 -5.21 -11.97
C GLN A 67 13.54 -4.40 -12.24
N GLY A 68 13.73 -3.28 -11.55
CA GLY A 68 14.84 -2.36 -11.77
C GLY A 68 14.49 -1.22 -12.75
N GLY A 69 15.33 -0.18 -12.72
CA GLY A 69 15.14 1.05 -13.50
C GLY A 69 14.53 2.18 -12.67
N LEU A 70 14.88 3.41 -13.07
CA LEU A 70 14.37 4.65 -12.52
C LEU A 70 13.58 5.38 -13.62
N ASP A 71 12.42 5.87 -13.26
CA ASP A 71 11.53 6.64 -14.12
C ASP A 71 11.22 7.98 -13.46
N SER A 72 10.89 9.00 -14.27
CA SER A 72 10.56 10.33 -13.78
C SER A 72 9.21 10.74 -14.35
N ILE A 73 8.24 11.00 -13.46
CA ILE A 73 6.87 11.34 -13.84
C ILE A 73 6.58 12.77 -13.44
N ALA A 74 6.37 13.65 -14.41
CA ALA A 74 5.97 15.03 -14.18
C ALA A 74 4.50 15.13 -13.71
N PHE A 75 4.20 16.13 -12.89
CA PHE A 75 2.84 16.40 -12.42
C PHE A 75 2.55 17.90 -12.34
N ASP A 76 1.29 18.28 -12.55
CA ASP A 76 0.79 19.63 -12.24
C ASP A 76 0.28 19.75 -10.80
N LYS A 77 -0.22 18.64 -10.25
CA LYS A 77 -0.75 18.51 -8.89
C LYS A 77 -0.33 17.16 -8.32
N LEU A 78 0.14 17.17 -7.07
CA LEU A 78 0.53 15.96 -6.34
C LEU A 78 -0.35 15.75 -5.11
N ILE A 79 -0.85 14.53 -4.95
CA ILE A 79 -1.57 14.10 -3.75
C ILE A 79 -0.72 13.03 -3.08
N LEU A 80 -0.31 13.27 -1.84
CA LEU A 80 0.40 12.29 -1.04
C LEU A 80 -0.59 11.53 -0.15
N ALA A 81 -0.67 10.22 -0.38
CA ALA A 81 -1.51 9.29 0.37
C ALA A 81 -0.71 8.04 0.77
N THR A 82 0.55 8.24 1.18
CA THR A 82 1.53 7.17 1.49
C THR A 82 1.22 6.40 2.77
N GLY A 83 0.12 6.72 3.46
CA GLY A 83 -0.30 6.06 4.68
C GLY A 83 0.52 6.48 5.90
N ALA A 84 0.63 5.57 6.86
CA ALA A 84 1.38 5.76 8.09
C ALA A 84 2.03 4.44 8.52
N HIS A 85 3.13 4.53 9.23
CA HIS A 85 3.81 3.38 9.83
C HIS A 85 3.49 3.29 11.32
N GLU A 86 3.41 2.05 11.82
CA GLU A 86 3.25 1.80 13.24
C GLU A 86 4.51 2.25 14.00
N LEU A 87 4.32 2.99 15.09
CA LEU A 87 5.41 3.41 15.96
C LEU A 87 5.62 2.36 17.06
N PHE A 88 6.82 1.79 17.10
CA PHE A 88 7.24 0.88 18.16
C PHE A 88 7.87 1.68 19.29
N LEU A 89 7.28 1.61 20.48
CA LEU A 89 7.83 2.25 21.67
C LEU A 89 8.88 1.32 22.32
N PRO A 90 10.08 1.83 22.66
CA PRO A 90 11.10 1.02 23.29
C PRO A 90 10.73 0.70 24.75
N PHE A 91 10.79 -0.58 25.11
CA PHE A 91 10.67 -1.09 26.49
C PHE A 91 11.51 -2.37 26.64
N PRO A 92 12.02 -2.74 27.83
CA PRO A 92 12.80 -3.96 27.99
C PRO A 92 12.09 -5.20 27.40
N GLY A 93 12.72 -5.86 26.43
CA GLY A 93 12.15 -7.02 25.72
C GLY A 93 11.36 -6.69 24.43
N TRP A 94 11.24 -5.42 24.03
CA TRP A 94 10.47 -5.02 22.83
C TRP A 94 10.98 -5.59 21.50
N THR A 95 12.20 -6.10 21.46
CA THR A 95 12.83 -6.73 20.28
C THR A 95 12.87 -8.26 20.35
N LEU A 96 12.27 -8.89 21.36
CA LEU A 96 12.26 -10.34 21.49
C LEU A 96 11.47 -11.00 20.35
N PRO A 97 11.83 -12.25 19.96
CA PRO A 97 11.04 -13.01 19.00
C PRO A 97 9.56 -13.08 19.40
N ASN A 98 8.67 -12.91 18.43
CA ASN A 98 7.21 -12.86 18.58
C ASN A 98 6.64 -11.62 19.28
N VAL A 99 7.47 -10.64 19.67
CA VAL A 99 7.00 -9.30 20.04
C VAL A 99 6.83 -8.49 18.76
N MET A 100 5.61 -8.04 18.49
CA MET A 100 5.27 -7.28 17.29
C MET A 100 4.12 -6.31 17.55
N GLY A 101 4.00 -5.32 16.67
CA GLY A 101 2.91 -4.37 16.69
C GLY A 101 1.61 -5.00 16.21
N VAL A 102 0.49 -4.38 16.55
CA VAL A 102 -0.84 -4.86 16.18
C VAL A 102 -1.02 -4.83 14.66
N GLY A 103 -0.46 -3.82 13.99
CA GLY A 103 -0.48 -3.71 12.54
C GLY A 103 0.30 -4.84 11.88
N GLY A 104 1.49 -5.14 12.39
CA GLY A 104 2.30 -6.28 11.96
C GLY A 104 1.59 -7.62 12.14
N ALA A 105 1.01 -7.86 13.33
CA ALA A 105 0.24 -9.06 13.63
C ALA A 105 -0.96 -9.22 12.69
N GLN A 106 -1.71 -8.15 12.46
CA GLN A 106 -2.84 -8.15 11.52
C GLN A 106 -2.39 -8.46 10.08
N ALA A 107 -1.26 -7.91 9.64
CA ALA A 107 -0.71 -8.19 8.32
C ALA A 107 -0.34 -9.67 8.16
N LEU A 108 0.31 -10.26 9.16
CA LEU A 108 0.66 -11.69 9.17
C LEU A 108 -0.58 -12.59 9.17
N LEU A 109 -1.61 -12.23 9.95
CA LEU A 109 -2.89 -12.93 9.95
C LEU A 109 -3.56 -12.92 8.57
N LYS A 110 -3.59 -11.76 7.91
CA LYS A 110 -4.12 -11.62 6.55
C LYS A 110 -3.28 -12.39 5.52
N ALA A 111 -1.98 -12.56 5.77
CA ALA A 111 -1.08 -13.37 4.95
C ALA A 111 -1.14 -14.89 5.26
N GLY A 112 -2.04 -15.33 6.15
CA GLY A 112 -2.28 -16.74 6.43
C GLY A 112 -1.50 -17.32 7.63
N MET A 113 -0.91 -16.48 8.48
CA MET A 113 -0.24 -16.97 9.69
C MET A 113 -1.22 -17.75 10.59
N PRO A 114 -0.91 -19.01 10.95
CA PRO A 114 -1.76 -19.78 11.84
C PRO A 114 -1.65 -19.25 13.28
N VAL A 115 -2.77 -18.82 13.84
CA VAL A 115 -2.84 -18.36 15.25
C VAL A 115 -3.66 -19.26 16.15
N LYS A 116 -4.22 -20.36 15.61
CA LYS A 116 -4.93 -21.34 16.43
C LYS A 116 -3.96 -21.89 17.49
N ARG A 117 -4.30 -21.69 18.77
CA ARG A 117 -3.55 -22.11 19.98
C ARG A 117 -2.42 -21.17 20.44
N LEU A 118 -2.29 -19.98 19.88
CA LEU A 118 -1.40 -18.95 20.42
C LEU A 118 -2.15 -18.06 21.44
N ARG A 119 -1.45 -17.64 22.49
CA ARG A 119 -1.90 -16.53 23.36
C ARG A 119 -1.30 -15.26 22.77
N VAL A 120 -2.16 -14.29 22.48
CA VAL A 120 -1.82 -13.01 21.85
C VAL A 120 -2.18 -11.90 22.82
#